data_AF-A0A4Y4BB27-F1
#
_entry.id   AF-A0A4Y4BB27-F1
#
_cell.length_a   1.000
_cell.length_b   1.000
_cell.length_c   1.000
_cell.angle_alpha   90.00
_cell.angle_beta   90.00
_cell.angle_gamma   90.00
#
_symmetry.space_group_name_H-M   'P 1'
#
loop_
_entity.id
_entity.type
_entity.pdbx_description
1 polymer ?
#
loop_
_entity_poly.entity_id
_entity_poly.type
_entity_poly.pdbx_seq_one_letter_code
_entity_poly.pdbx_strand_id
1 'polypeptide(L)'
;MTAEHVIESAERKARELLDQRIESVRAVIRAQHYATTLREQLAEADRESGRLYRSAINDGWTEAELKKLGITESGPKASRRRSAQASKDGESSGS
;
A
#
# COMPACT_ATOMS: atom_id res chain seq x y z
N MET A 1 -6.86 -51.94 24.06
CA MET A 1 -6.03 -50.98 23.30
C MET A 1 -4.59 -51.17 23.75
N THR A 2 -3.67 -51.46 22.84
CA THR A 2 -2.24 -51.57 23.15
C THR A 2 -1.61 -50.16 23.18
N ALA A 3 -0.45 -50.03 23.83
CA ALA A 3 0.28 -48.75 23.88
C ALA A 3 0.63 -48.23 22.47
N GLU A 4 0.95 -49.12 21.54
CA GLU A 4 1.23 -48.78 20.14
C GLU A 4 0.06 -48.05 19.46
N HIS A 5 -1.17 -48.54 19.62
CA HIS A 5 -2.35 -47.87 19.06
C HIS A 5 -2.57 -46.46 19.65
N VAL A 6 -2.23 -46.25 20.93
CA VAL A 6 -2.33 -44.94 21.58
C VAL A 6 -1.28 -43.99 20.99
N ILE A 7 -0.04 -44.46 20.83
CA ILE A 7 1.06 -43.68 20.23
C ILE A 7 0.70 -43.28 18.80
N GLU A 8 0.28 -44.23 17.96
CA GLU A 8 -0.13 -43.94 16.58
C GLU A 8 -1.27 -42.91 16.50
N SER A 9 -2.24 -43.01 17.42
CA SER A 9 -3.34 -42.05 17.48
C SER A 9 -2.89 -40.64 17.87
N ALA A 10 -1.95 -40.55 18.81
CA ALA A 10 -1.39 -39.28 19.27
C ALA A 10 -0.54 -38.63 18.17
N GLU A 11 0.27 -39.41 17.46
CA GLU A 11 1.07 -38.93 16.33
C GLU A 11 0.20 -38.40 15.20
N ARG A 12 -0.84 -39.14 14.82
CA ARG A 12 -1.79 -38.69 13.78
C ARG A 12 -2.43 -37.37 14.16
N LYS A 13 -2.92 -37.25 15.40
CA LYS A 13 -3.54 -36.02 15.89
C LYS A 13 -2.56 -34.84 15.95
N ALA A 14 -1.30 -35.10 16.32
CA ALA A 14 -0.26 -34.08 16.34
C ALA A 14 0.04 -33.57 14.92
N ARG A 15 0.09 -34.47 13.92
CA ARG A 15 0.28 -34.10 12.51
C ARG A 15 -0.90 -33.30 11.98
N GLU A 16 -2.13 -33.75 12.23
CA GLU A 16 -3.35 -33.01 11.84
C GLU A 16 -3.37 -31.58 12.41
N LEU A 17 -3.00 -31.42 13.69
CA LEU A 17 -2.92 -30.11 14.32
C LEU A 17 -1.83 -29.23 13.70
N LEU A 18 -0.68 -29.81 13.36
CA LEU A 18 0.41 -29.10 12.68
C LEU A 18 -0.03 -28.64 11.29
N ASP A 19 -0.71 -29.50 10.53
CA ASP A 19 -1.20 -29.18 9.19
C ASP A 19 -2.21 -28.02 9.23
N GLN A 20 -3.15 -28.04 10.18
CA GLN A 20 -4.12 -26.95 10.38
C GLN A 20 -3.43 -25.61 10.70
N ARG A 21 -2.37 -25.65 11.52
CA ARG A 21 -1.58 -24.46 11.84
C ARG A 21 -0.81 -23.95 10.62
N ILE A 22 -0.22 -24.85 9.84
CA ILE A 22 0.47 -24.52 8.59
C ILE A 22 -0.50 -23.83 7.63
N GLU A 23 -1.71 -24.37 7.45
CA GLU A 23 -2.72 -23.76 6.60
C GLU A 23 -3.15 -22.37 7.08
N SER A 24 -3.28 -22.18 8.40
CA SER A 24 -3.58 -20.87 8.98
C SER A 24 -2.49 -19.85 8.68
N VAL A 25 -1.21 -20.22 8.85
CA VAL A 25 -0.08 -19.35 8.52
C VAL A 25 -0.04 -19.03 7.02
N ARG A 26 -0.26 -20.03 6.16
CA ARG A 26 -0.35 -19.84 4.70
C ARG A 26 -1.47 -18.87 4.32
N ALA A 27 -2.63 -18.95 4.97
CA ALA A 27 -3.74 -18.04 4.73
C ALA A 27 -3.38 -16.59 5.10
N VAL A 28 -2.73 -16.39 6.26
CA VAL A 28 -2.29 -15.05 6.70
C VAL A 28 -1.28 -14.45 5.73
N ILE A 29 -0.25 -15.22 5.32
CA ILE A 29 0.77 -14.73 4.39
C ILE A 29 0.14 -14.36 3.04
N ARG A 30 -0.78 -15.18 2.52
CA ARG A 30 -1.52 -14.87 1.28
C ARG A 30 -2.32 -13.58 1.42
N ALA A 31 -3.05 -13.41 2.52
CA ALA A 31 -3.83 -12.20 2.77
C ALA A 31 -2.94 -10.95 2.88
N GLN A 32 -1.79 -11.06 3.55
CA GLN A 32 -0.81 -9.97 3.66
C GLN A 32 -0.26 -9.58 2.28
N HIS A 33 0.15 -10.55 1.47
CA HIS A 33 0.64 -10.29 0.12
C HIS A 33 -0.45 -9.62 -0.74
N TYR A 34 -1.66 -10.15 -0.73
CA TYR A 34 -2.79 -9.60 -1.48
C TYR A 34 -3.11 -8.16 -1.06
N ALA A 35 -3.10 -7.87 0.25
CA ALA A 35 -3.31 -6.53 0.76
C ALA A 35 -2.21 -5.55 0.31
N THR A 36 -0.95 -6.00 0.21
CA THR A 36 0.14 -5.18 -0.33
C THR A 36 -0.07 -4.89 -1.81
N THR A 37 -0.36 -5.91 -2.62
CA THR A 37 -0.64 -5.74 -4.06
C THR A 37 -1.81 -4.79 -4.32
N LEU A 38 -2.90 -4.89 -3.55
CA LEU A 38 -4.04 -3.98 -3.67
C LEU A 38 -3.69 -2.54 -3.32
N ARG A 39 -2.84 -2.31 -2.31
CA ARG A 39 -2.37 -0.96 -1.97
C ARG A 39 -1.51 -0.36 -3.08
N GLU A 40 -0.67 -1.17 -3.73
CA GLU A 40 0.13 -0.72 -4.87
C GLU A 40 -0.76 -0.35 -6.06
N GLN A 41 -1.76 -1.18 -6.36
CA GLN A 41 -2.75 -0.90 -7.42
C GLN A 41 -3.55 0.37 -7.11
N LEU A 42 -3.97 0.56 -5.85
CA LEU A 42 -4.64 1.79 -5.42
C LEU A 42 -3.73 3.01 -5.58
N ALA A 43 -2.47 2.91 -5.19
CA ALA A 43 -1.51 4.00 -5.32
C ALA A 43 -1.21 4.35 -6.80
N GLU A 44 -1.19 3.38 -7.71
CA GLU A 44 -1.10 3.65 -9.15
C GLU A 44 -2.38 4.32 -9.68
N ALA A 45 -3.54 3.79 -9.32
CA ALA A 45 -4.83 4.35 -9.72
C ALA A 45 -4.99 5.81 -9.26
N ASP A 46 -4.58 6.12 -8.03
CA ASP A 46 -4.59 7.49 -7.49
C ASP A 46 -3.62 8.40 -8.25
N ARG A 47 -2.42 7.92 -8.59
CA ARG A 47 -1.46 8.69 -9.39
C ARG A 47 -1.99 8.99 -10.79
N GLU A 48 -2.61 8.02 -11.44
CA GLU A 48 -3.25 8.19 -12.75
C GLU A 48 -4.43 9.16 -12.67
N SER A 49 -5.32 8.97 -11.69
CA SER A 49 -6.45 9.88 -11.48
C SER A 49 -5.98 11.32 -11.26
N GLY A 50 -4.94 11.54 -10.45
CA GLY A 50 -4.36 12.86 -10.25
C GLY A 50 -3.64 13.43 -11.48
N ARG A 51 -3.09 12.58 -12.37
CA ARG A 51 -2.56 13.01 -13.67
C ARG A 51 -3.68 13.47 -14.60
N LEU A 52 -4.75 12.68 -14.72
CA LEU A 52 -5.90 13.00 -15.57
C LEU A 52 -6.65 14.24 -15.07
N TYR A 53 -6.84 14.39 -13.75
CA TYR A 53 -7.42 15.60 -13.17
C TYR A 53 -6.61 16.85 -13.57
N ARG A 54 -5.28 16.80 -13.42
CA ARG A 54 -4.40 17.91 -13.84
C ARG A 54 -4.45 18.16 -15.35
N SER A 55 -4.56 17.11 -16.16
CA SER A 55 -4.77 17.26 -17.62
C SER A 55 -6.06 18.03 -17.89
N ALA A 56 -7.17 17.66 -17.25
CA ALA A 56 -8.44 18.35 -17.44
C ALA A 56 -8.35 19.85 -17.07
N ILE A 57 -7.66 20.18 -15.97
CA ILE A 57 -7.40 21.59 -15.63
C ILE A 57 -6.58 22.29 -16.72
N ASN A 58 -5.55 21.65 -17.27
CA ASN A 58 -4.76 22.20 -18.38
C ASN A 58 -5.55 22.34 -19.68
N ASP A 59 -6.55 21.47 -19.88
CA ASP A 59 -7.46 21.50 -21.03
C ASP A 59 -8.57 22.58 -20.88
N GLY A 60 -8.53 23.35 -19.79
CA GLY A 60 -9.39 24.52 -19.57
C GLY A 60 -10.58 24.26 -18.64
N TRP A 61 -10.71 23.06 -18.07
CA TRP A 61 -11.73 22.81 -17.05
C TRP A 61 -11.41 23.53 -15.75
N THR A 62 -12.42 24.12 -15.13
CA THR A 62 -12.28 24.67 -13.78
C THR A 62 -12.55 23.59 -12.73
N GLU A 63 -11.95 23.74 -11.54
CA GLU A 63 -12.21 22.85 -10.41
C GLU A 63 -13.71 22.82 -10.03
N ALA A 64 -14.41 23.94 -10.19
CA ALA A 64 -15.83 24.04 -9.91
C ALA A 64 -16.67 23.21 -10.89
N GLU A 65 -16.29 23.16 -12.17
CA GLU A 65 -16.97 22.33 -13.18
C GLU A 65 -16.72 20.85 -12.92
N LEU A 66 -15.47 20.45 -12.68
CA LEU A 66 -15.14 19.08 -12.32
C LEU A 66 -15.90 18.63 -11.07
N LYS A 67 -15.97 19.48 -10.04
CA LYS A 67 -16.72 19.20 -8.82
C LYS A 67 -18.23 19.05 -9.07
N LYS A 68 -18.82 19.86 -9.96
CA LYS A 68 -20.23 19.70 -10.37
C LYS A 68 -20.48 18.36 -11.06
N LEU A 69 -19.46 17.81 -11.74
CA LEU A 69 -19.49 16.48 -12.35
C LEU A 69 -19.15 15.35 -11.37
N GLY A 70 -18.90 15.66 -10.09
CA GLY A 70 -18.49 14.69 -9.08
C GLY A 70 -17.04 14.23 -9.20
N ILE A 71 -16.23 14.90 -10.03
CA ILE A 71 -14.81 14.61 -10.20
C ILE A 71 -14.05 15.46 -9.19
N THR A 72 -13.39 14.80 -8.26
CA THR A 72 -12.50 15.43 -7.28
C THR A 72 -11.09 14.93 -7.47
N GLU A 73 -10.10 15.75 -7.13
CA GLU A 73 -8.71 15.32 -7.08
C GLU A 73 -8.57 14.10 -6.14
N SER A 74 -8.25 12.94 -6.71
CA SER A 74 -7.92 11.72 -5.96
C SER A 74 -6.42 11.66 -5.71
N GLY A 75 -6.04 11.18 -4.53
CA GLY A 75 -4.66 10.96 -4.13
C GLY A 75 -4.26 11.69 -2.86
N PRO A 76 -3.14 11.29 -2.23
CA PRO A 76 -2.62 11.99 -1.06
C PRO A 76 -2.31 13.42 -1.48
N LYS A 77 -2.91 14.40 -0.80
CA LYS A 77 -2.61 15.82 -1.01
C LYS A 77 -1.10 15.96 -1.02
N ALA A 78 -0.53 16.26 -2.18
CA ALA A 78 0.91 16.38 -2.33
C ALA A 78 1.38 17.36 -1.27
N SER A 79 2.00 16.83 -0.20
CA SER A 79 2.60 17.65 0.82
C SER A 79 3.68 18.41 0.08
N ARG A 80 3.39 19.68 -0.25
CA ARG A 80 4.33 20.59 -0.90
C ARG A 80 5.51 20.70 0.04
N ARG A 81 6.50 19.81 -0.13
CA ARG A 81 7.85 20.01 0.35
C ARG A 81 8.32 21.24 -0.40
N ARG A 82 8.16 22.39 0.25
CA ARG A 82 8.83 23.64 -0.09
C ARG A 82 10.31 23.29 -0.10
N SER A 83 10.84 23.03 -1.29
CA SER A 83 12.26 23.13 -1.56
C SER A 83 12.60 24.59 -1.32
N ALA A 84 13.01 24.91 -0.09
CA ALA A 84 13.66 26.15 0.18
C ALA A 84 14.93 26.14 -0.66
N GLN A 85 14.96 27.02 -1.66
CA GLN A 85 16.18 27.39 -2.36
C GLN A 85 17.23 27.73 -1.30
N ALA A 86 18.20 26.84 -1.13
CA ALA A 86 19.49 27.19 -0.56
C ALA A 86 20.19 28.02 -1.64
N SER A 87 19.90 29.32 -1.64
CA SER A 87 20.66 30.30 -2.38
C SER A 87 22.11 30.19 -1.94
N LYS A 88 22.97 29.79 -2.88
CA LYS A 88 24.37 30.19 -2.89
C LYS A 88 24.40 31.72 -2.81
N ASP A 89 25.15 32.28 -1.87
CA ASP A 89 25.93 33.53 -2.03
C ASP A 89 26.68 33.89 -0.72
N GLY A 90 27.96 34.27 -0.86
CA GLY A 90 28.78 35.01 0.12
C GLY A 90 29.70 34.15 0.99
N GLU A 91 30.93 33.78 0.62
CA GLU A 91 32.13 34.62 0.40
C GLU A 91 32.88 35.06 1.69
N SER A 92 34.10 34.51 1.83
CA SER A 92 35.34 35.13 2.31
C SER A 92 35.61 35.45 3.80
N SER A 93 36.78 34.93 4.22
CA SER A 93 37.78 35.53 5.12
C SER A 93 37.68 35.35 6.63
N GLY A 94 38.80 34.96 7.24
CA GLY A 94 39.12 35.38 8.62
C GLY A 94 39.91 34.39 9.48
N SER A 95 41.25 34.47 9.34
CA SER A 95 42.30 34.20 10.34
C SER A 95 42.55 32.80 10.90
#